data_AF-A0A2V8FR79-F1
#
_entry.id   AF-A0A2V8FR79-F1
#
_cell.length_a   1.000
_cell.length_b   1.000
_cell.length_c   1.000
_cell.angle_alpha   90.00
_cell.angle_beta   90.00
_cell.angle_gamma   90.00
#
_symmetry.space_group_name_H-M   'P 1'
#
loop_
_entity.id
_entity.type
_entity.pdbx_description
1 polymer ?
#
loop_
_entity_poly.entity_id
_entity_poly.type
_entity_poly.pdbx_seq_one_letter_code
_entity_poly.pdbx_strand_id
1 'polypeptide(L)' 'MCRDDHDTEWSECGVNISSGDLRLNREFDVTSNTTTTMLLDFDGDQSVKTTGNGTYMMTPVISVVSVQ' A
#
# COMPACT_ATOMS: atom_id res chain seq x y z
N MET A 1 -3.73 -14.58 1.62
CA MET A 1 -4.06 -16.00 1.82
C MET A 1 -3.31 -16.46 3.05
N CYS A 2 -4.02 -16.99 4.04
CA CYS A 2 -3.43 -17.44 5.28
C CYS A 2 -3.51 -18.94 5.33
N ARG A 3 -2.42 -19.56 5.74
CA ARG A 3 -2.43 -20.97 6.07
C ARG A 3 -2.86 -21.07 7.52
N ASP A 4 -4.00 -21.70 7.75
CA ASP A 4 -4.36 -22.11 9.10
C ASP A 4 -3.49 -23.32 9.46
N ASP A 5 -2.71 -23.23 10.54
CA ASP A 5 -1.78 -24.32 10.90
C ASP A 5 -2.51 -25.59 11.36
N HIS A 6 -3.83 -25.49 11.55
CA HIS A 6 -4.69 -26.59 11.97
C HIS A 6 -5.41 -27.31 10.82
N ASP A 7 -5.52 -26.70 9.64
CA ASP A 7 -6.21 -27.27 8.48
C ASP A 7 -5.46 -26.96 7.18
N THR A 8 -5.32 -27.95 6.29
CA THR A 8 -4.64 -27.81 4.98
C THR A 8 -5.43 -26.97 3.96
N GLU A 9 -6.24 -26.04 4.44
CA GLU A 9 -7.16 -25.20 3.68
C GLU A 9 -6.72 -23.74 3.78
N TRP A 10 -6.74 -23.04 2.64
CA TRP A 10 -6.38 -21.63 2.59
C TRP A 10 -7.59 -20.80 3.02
N SER A 11 -7.46 -20.05 4.12
CA SER A 11 -8.53 -19.17 4.60
C SER A 11 -8.29 -17.70 4.19
N GLU A 12 -9.37 -16.93 4.16
CA GLU A 12 -9.32 -15.49 3.97
C GLU A 12 -8.70 -14.82 5.20
N CYS A 13 -7.62 -14.07 5.01
CA CYS A 13 -7.06 -13.26 6.08
C CYS A 13 -7.85 -11.95 6.16
N GLY A 14 -8.35 -11.60 7.34
CA GLY A 14 -8.82 -10.24 7.59
C GLY A 14 -7.65 -9.25 7.44
N VAL A 15 -7.71 -8.41 6.40
CA VAL A 15 -6.78 -7.29 6.20
C VAL A 15 -7.47 -6.01 6.67
N ASN A 16 -6.87 -5.31 7.63
CA ASN A 16 -7.31 -3.97 8.00
C ASN A 16 -6.54 -2.94 7.17
N ILE A 17 -7.26 -2.14 6.38
CA ILE A 17 -6.72 -0.99 5.67
C ILE A 17 -7.21 0.25 6.40
N SER A 18 -6.29 0.96 7.06
CA SER A 18 -6.60 2.22 7.71
C SER A 18 -6.86 3.29 6.65
N SER A 19 -7.94 4.07 6.81
CA SER A 19 -8.10 5.30 6.03
C SER A 19 -7.02 6.32 6.41
N GLY A 20 -6.59 7.13 5.45
CA GLY A 20 -5.57 8.15 5.69
C GLY A 20 -5.22 8.96 4.45
N ASP A 21 -4.30 9.90 4.62
CA ASP A 21 -3.80 10.76 3.56
C ASP A 21 -2.59 10.14 2.87
N LEU A 22 -2.55 10.19 1.53
CA LEU A 22 -1.34 9.91 0.78
C LEU A 22 -0.45 11.16 0.78
N ARG A 23 0.72 11.06 1.41
CA ARG A 23 1.70 12.17 1.47
C ARG A 23 2.91 11.83 0.60
N LEU A 24 3.14 12.62 -0.43
CA LEU A 24 4.34 12.52 -1.27
C LEU A 24 5.45 13.36 -0.63
N ASN A 25 6.57 12.74 -0.27
CA ASN A 25 7.71 13.42 0.35
C ASN A 25 8.69 13.99 -0.70
N ARG A 26 8.19 14.41 -1.87
CA ARG A 26 8.97 14.96 -2.97
C ARG A 26 8.27 16.19 -3.52
N GLU A 27 9.04 17.23 -3.79
CA GLU A 27 8.55 18.44 -4.45
C GLU A 27 8.23 18.16 -5.92
N PHE A 28 7.15 18.77 -6.40
CA PHE A 28 6.75 18.78 -7.80
C PHE A 28 6.05 20.11 -8.12
N ASP A 29 6.18 20.54 -9.36
CA ASP A 29 5.50 21.73 -9.85
C ASP A 29 4.16 21.37 -10.49
N VAL A 30 3.12 22.12 -10.16
CA VAL A 30 1.84 22.06 -10.84
C VAL A 30 1.67 23.38 -11.58
N THR A 31 1.83 23.35 -12.90
CA THR A 31 1.62 24.51 -13.75
C THR A 31 0.14 24.71 -14.04
N SER A 32 -0.31 25.98 -14.07
CA SER A 32 -1.70 26.31 -14.36
C SER A 32 -2.09 25.87 -15.77
N ASN A 33 -3.33 25.37 -15.93
CA ASN A 33 -3.89 24.94 -17.22
C ASN A 33 -3.18 23.75 -17.87
N THR A 34 -2.41 22.97 -17.11
CA THR A 34 -1.76 21.75 -17.57
C THR A 34 -2.06 20.59 -16.63
N THR A 35 -2.11 19.38 -17.18
CA THR A 35 -2.23 18.16 -16.39
C THR A 35 -0.85 17.66 -16.00
N THR A 36 -0.52 17.67 -14.71
CA THR A 36 0.67 17.00 -14.19
C THR A 36 0.36 15.53 -13.98
N THR A 37 1.12 14.64 -14.62
CA THR A 37 0.97 13.18 -14.48
C THR A 37 2.07 12.63 -13.59
N MET A 38 1.70 11.87 -12.57
CA MET A 38 2.66 11.22 -11.66
C MET A 38 2.54 9.71 -11.79
N LEU A 39 3.69 9.06 -11.98
CA LEU A 39 3.80 7.60 -11.86
C LEU A 39 4.28 7.27 -10.45
N LEU A 40 3.45 6.52 -9.73
CA LEU A 40 3.73 6.04 -8.38
C LEU A 40 3.96 4.53 -8.42
N ASP A 41 4.94 4.06 -7.67
CA ASP A 41 5.20 2.64 -7.46
C ASP A 41 4.75 2.24 -6.05
N PHE A 42 4.00 1.15 -5.96
CA PHE A 42 3.44 0.62 -4.73
C PHE A 42 4.15 -0.69 -4.39
N ASP A 43 4.94 -0.67 -3.32
CA ASP A 43 5.66 -1.85 -2.86
C ASP A 43 4.74 -2.66 -1.93
N GLY A 44 4.03 -3.63 -2.50
CA GLY A 44 3.10 -4.49 -1.77
C GLY A 44 3.78 -5.33 -0.68
N ASP A 45 5.02 -5.76 -0.90
CA ASP A 45 5.78 -6.59 0.03
C ASP A 45 6.15 -5.81 1.29
N GLN A 46 6.49 -4.52 1.14
CA GLN A 46 6.73 -3.63 2.29
C GLN A 46 5.45 -3.06 2.90
N SER A 47 4.35 -3.06 2.13
CA SER A 47 3.08 -2.46 2.54
C SER A 47 2.27 -3.34 3.48
N VAL A 48 2.46 -4.66 3.45
CA VAL A 48 1.69 -5.60 4.28
C VAL A 48 2.54 -6.03 5.47
N LYS A 49 1.98 -5.86 6.67
CA LYS A 49 2.61 -6.28 7.92
C LYS A 49 1.71 -7.27 8.63
N THR A 50 2.27 -8.37 9.09
CA THR A 50 1.55 -9.31 9.97
C THR A 50 1.35 -8.65 11.32
N THR A 51 0.12 -8.67 11.79
CA THR A 51 -0.24 -8.37 13.18
C THR A 51 -0.56 -9.68 13.90
N GLY A 52 -0.53 -9.70 15.24
CA GLY A 52 -0.75 -10.94 16.00
C GLY A 52 -2.07 -11.66 15.65
N ASN A 53 -2.17 -12.96 15.95
CA ASN A 53 -3.37 -13.77 15.71
C ASN A 53 -3.82 -13.87 14.23
N GLY A 54 -2.87 -13.98 13.29
CA GLY A 54 -3.20 -14.17 11.87
C GLY A 54 -3.87 -12.97 11.21
N THR A 55 -3.77 -11.80 11.82
CA THR A 55 -4.30 -10.55 11.27
C THR A 55 -3.21 -9.83 10.46
N TYR A 56 -3.61 -8.98 9.53
CA TYR A 56 -2.67 -8.19 8.72
C TYR A 56 -3.09 -6.74 8.72
N MET A 57 -2.09 -5.87 8.75
CA MET A 57 -2.26 -4.44 8.61
C MET A 57 -1.57 -3.97 7.33
N MET A 58 -2.29 -3.20 6.53
CA MET A 58 -1.73 -2.55 5.34
C MET A 58 -1.31 -1.11 5.69
N THR A 59 -0.03 -0.80 5.52
CA THR A 59 0.53 0.56 5.56
C THR A 59 1.23 0.82 4.24
N PRO A 60 0.56 1.47 3.26
CA PRO A 60 1.12 1.65 1.92
C PRO A 60 2.51 2.29 1.91
N VAL A 61 3.46 1.62 1.27
CA VAL A 61 4.77 2.17 0.93
C VAL A 61 4.76 2.52 -0.55
N ILE A 62 4.86 3.81 -0.83
CA ILE A 62 4.73 4.35 -2.18
C ILE A 62 5.95 5.21 -2.50
N SER A 63 6.51 5.04 -3.69
CA SER A 63 7.61 5.86 -4.20
C SER A 63 7.19 6.61 -5.46
N VAL A 64 7.78 7.79 -5.69
CA VAL A 64 7.55 8.56 -6.93
C VAL A 64 8.57 8.11 -7.97
N VAL A 65 8.08 7.50 -9.05
CA VAL A 65 8.91 7.04 -10.17
C VAL A 65 9.20 8.19 -11.13
N SER A 66 8.17 8.94 -11.53
CA SER A 66 8.32 10.09 -12.43
C SER A 66 7.20 11.11 -12.26
N VAL A 67 7.50 12.36 -12.63
CA VAL A 67 6.55 13.46 -12.74
C VAL A 67 6.69 14.05 -14.14
N GLN A 68 5.56 14.29 -14.82
CA GLN A 68 5.48 14.82 -16.19
C GLN A 68 4.51 16.00 -16.25
#